data_AF-A0A0E3PGT3-F1
#
_entry.id   AF-A0A0E3PGT3-F1
#
_cell.length_a   1.000
_cell.length_b   1.000
_cell.length_c   1.000
_cell.angle_alpha   90.00
_cell.angle_beta   90.00
_cell.angle_gamma   90.00
#
_symmetry.space_group_name_H-M   'P 1'
#
loop_
_entity.id
_entity.type
_entity.pdbx_description
1 polymer ?
#
loop_
_entity_poly.entity_id
_entity_poly.type
_entity_poly.pdbx_seq_one_letter_code
_entity_poly.pdbx_strand_id
1 'polypeptide(L)'
;MRQQNATKNQLAQEVADIIEPVIPYLVIGSKKATEEARKKAGPDVWTVNKKLWEILCSRENPELKEAAGDMVIAPSDPEVKQIFVREILNSFEKDPDLEIEISSFIETEAMKKLEAKASSDRISLQNSNDKARVLEEFSELLEKLIAKNSCVDNISDGSGVSTVSADSTWDSEPSECGTGKEEILEKTLDFSCQIQYGDLRSRALSLVVPYLEGPKKGEYIKKVLYSASNIHDDSERAMVFAPFSPQIGGPGKEEIIEDIFDFSPHIQYDDAKFEILSLIVPHLDNTTNEALLEKALEMAAGIQSEFLRVQAFSMLISCLSGQRKEEIIEEALQLASNLKDKDMRPQALLFVIPHLDEARKKEILEKAREIAYGIESESRRIQALSSLVPYPEEPEKEEVMEKKLSSGPVAK
;
A
#
# COMPACT_ATOMS: atom_id res chain seq x y z
N MET A 1 46.65 -29.59 23.04
CA MET A 1 46.33 -30.35 21.81
C MET A 1 44.85 -30.62 21.64
N ARG A 2 44.18 -31.48 22.44
CA ARG A 2 42.75 -31.83 22.20
C ARG A 2 41.78 -30.63 22.20
N GLN A 3 41.97 -29.65 23.09
CA GLN A 3 41.09 -28.47 23.18
C GLN A 3 41.35 -27.45 22.08
N GLN A 4 42.60 -27.28 21.63
CA GLN A 4 42.97 -26.42 20.49
C GLN A 4 42.48 -26.96 19.14
N ASN A 5 42.47 -28.29 18.95
CA ASN A 5 41.92 -28.88 17.73
C ASN A 5 40.40 -28.76 17.66
N ALA A 6 39.71 -28.77 18.81
CA ALA A 6 38.26 -28.59 18.86
C ALA A 6 37.85 -27.15 18.50
N THR A 7 38.60 -26.14 18.94
CA THR A 7 38.35 -24.72 18.61
C THR A 7 38.62 -24.41 17.15
N LYS A 8 39.71 -24.97 16.56
CA LYS A 8 40.00 -24.84 15.13
C LYS A 8 38.90 -25.43 14.25
N ASN A 9 38.40 -26.62 14.59
CA ASN A 9 37.29 -27.26 13.88
C ASN A 9 36.01 -26.42 13.93
N GLN A 10 35.71 -25.84 15.09
CA GLN A 10 34.54 -24.98 15.25
C GLN A 10 34.66 -23.71 14.40
N LEU A 11 35.83 -23.07 14.41
CA LEU A 11 36.08 -21.89 13.58
C LEU A 11 35.99 -22.22 12.08
N ALA A 12 36.55 -23.35 11.65
CA ALA A 12 36.47 -23.79 10.25
C ALA A 12 35.02 -24.04 9.81
N GLN A 13 34.20 -24.62 10.70
CA GLN A 13 32.77 -24.82 10.45
C GLN A 13 32.02 -23.48 10.35
N GLU A 14 32.30 -22.54 11.25
CA GLU A 14 31.70 -21.21 11.25
C GLU A 14 32.06 -20.42 9.98
N VAL A 15 33.32 -20.48 9.54
CA VAL A 15 33.76 -19.86 8.27
C VAL A 15 33.03 -20.48 7.09
N ALA A 16 32.91 -21.82 7.04
CA ALA A 16 32.20 -22.48 5.97
C ALA A 16 30.71 -22.07 5.93
N ASP A 17 30.05 -22.00 7.08
CA ASP A 17 28.64 -21.62 7.19
C ASP A 17 28.40 -20.16 6.78
N ILE A 18 29.34 -19.27 7.08
CA ILE A 18 29.28 -17.86 6.66
C ILE A 18 29.38 -17.75 5.13
N ILE A 19 30.35 -18.43 4.52
CA ILE A 19 30.68 -18.29 3.09
C ILE A 19 29.72 -19.08 2.19
N GLU A 20 29.24 -20.25 2.63
CA GLU A 20 28.40 -21.19 1.87
C GLU A 20 27.32 -20.53 0.99
N PRO A 21 26.49 -19.59 1.50
CA PRO A 21 25.43 -18.97 0.71
C PRO A 21 25.91 -18.17 -0.51
N VAL A 22 27.19 -17.78 -0.52
CA VAL A 22 27.80 -16.92 -1.54
C VAL A 22 29.03 -17.52 -2.23
N ILE A 23 29.45 -18.75 -1.88
CA ILE A 23 30.56 -19.49 -2.52
C ILE A 23 30.50 -19.43 -4.06
N PRO A 24 29.35 -19.71 -4.72
CA PRO A 24 29.27 -19.66 -6.19
C PRO A 24 29.73 -18.33 -6.78
N TYR A 25 29.43 -17.21 -6.11
CA TYR A 25 29.79 -15.89 -6.60
C TYR A 25 31.24 -15.53 -6.29
N LEU A 26 31.76 -16.00 -5.16
CA LEU A 26 33.15 -15.81 -4.74
C LEU A 26 34.12 -16.56 -5.64
N VAL A 27 33.79 -17.81 -6.01
CA VAL A 27 34.60 -18.65 -6.90
C VAL A 27 34.59 -18.11 -8.34
N ILE A 28 33.44 -17.64 -8.84
CA ILE A 28 33.34 -17.04 -10.19
C ILE A 28 34.13 -15.71 -10.27
N GLY A 29 34.12 -14.90 -9.21
CA GLY A 29 34.96 -13.69 -9.10
C GLY A 29 34.68 -12.58 -10.12
N SER A 30 33.63 -12.69 -10.94
CA SER A 30 33.32 -11.72 -11.99
C SER A 30 32.54 -10.51 -11.47
N LYS A 31 32.59 -9.39 -12.21
CA LYS A 31 31.75 -8.20 -11.91
C LYS A 31 30.27 -8.54 -11.87
N LYS A 32 29.81 -9.44 -12.76
CA LYS A 32 28.42 -9.90 -12.82
C LYS A 32 28.05 -10.74 -11.59
N ALA A 33 28.93 -11.64 -11.16
CA ALA A 33 28.73 -12.43 -9.95
C ALA A 33 28.68 -11.56 -8.68
N THR A 34 29.51 -10.51 -8.61
CA THR A 34 29.50 -9.53 -7.51
C THR A 34 28.15 -8.81 -7.42
N GLU A 35 27.60 -8.36 -8.55
CA GLU A 35 26.31 -7.66 -8.58
C GLU A 35 25.17 -8.57 -8.13
N GLU A 36 25.12 -9.80 -8.65
CA GLU A 36 24.09 -10.78 -8.26
C GLU A 36 24.20 -11.19 -6.78
N ALA A 37 25.41 -11.32 -6.25
CA ALA A 37 25.62 -11.62 -4.83
C ALA A 37 25.16 -10.48 -3.92
N ARG A 38 25.42 -9.22 -4.30
CA ARG A 38 24.97 -8.03 -3.55
C ARG A 38 23.45 -7.91 -3.53
N LYS A 39 22.77 -8.27 -4.62
CA LYS A 39 21.30 -8.33 -4.66
C LYS A 39 20.75 -9.43 -3.75
N LYS A 40 21.40 -10.60 -3.73
CA LYS A 40 20.88 -11.78 -3.04
C LYS A 40 21.18 -11.80 -1.54
N ALA A 41 22.40 -11.45 -1.14
CA ALA A 41 22.84 -11.48 0.26
C ALA A 41 22.75 -10.10 0.94
N GLY A 42 22.64 -9.02 0.17
CA GLY A 42 22.76 -7.64 0.65
C GLY A 42 24.21 -7.13 0.56
N PRO A 43 24.41 -5.81 0.39
CA PRO A 43 25.73 -5.22 0.15
C PRO A 43 26.69 -5.37 1.33
N ASP A 44 26.20 -5.26 2.56
CA ASP A 44 27.03 -5.34 3.77
C ASP A 44 27.47 -6.79 4.03
N VAL A 45 26.53 -7.73 3.94
CA VAL A 45 26.79 -9.17 4.08
C VAL A 45 27.76 -9.65 3.01
N TRP A 46 27.60 -9.21 1.75
CA TRP A 46 28.56 -9.52 0.68
C TRP A 46 29.96 -8.97 0.98
N THR A 47 30.06 -7.74 1.49
CA THR A 47 31.34 -7.11 1.81
C THR A 47 32.10 -7.90 2.86
N VAL A 48 31.41 -8.35 3.91
CA VAL A 48 31.98 -9.20 4.96
C VAL A 48 32.45 -10.55 4.40
N ASN A 49 31.57 -11.23 3.66
CA ASN A 49 31.86 -12.54 3.10
C ASN A 49 33.03 -12.52 2.10
N LYS A 50 33.05 -11.52 1.24
CA LYS A 50 34.12 -11.34 0.26
C LYS A 50 35.46 -11.10 0.94
N LYS A 51 35.49 -10.25 1.97
CA LYS A 51 36.70 -9.99 2.73
C LYS A 51 37.19 -11.22 3.49
N LEU A 52 36.27 -11.99 4.08
CA LEU A 52 36.60 -13.28 4.71
C LEU A 52 37.21 -14.28 3.71
N TRP A 53 36.62 -14.37 2.51
CA TRP A 53 37.15 -15.20 1.42
C TRP A 53 38.53 -14.74 0.93
N GLU A 54 38.75 -13.42 0.82
CA GLU A 54 40.06 -12.85 0.46
C GLU A 54 41.13 -13.17 1.51
N ILE A 55 40.80 -13.10 2.80
CA ILE A 55 41.70 -13.51 3.90
C ILE A 55 42.00 -15.00 3.76
N LEU A 56 40.98 -15.83 3.60
CA LEU A 56 41.12 -17.29 3.48
C LEU A 56 41.97 -17.70 2.26
N CYS A 57 41.80 -17.03 1.12
CA CYS A 57 42.51 -17.32 -0.14
C CYS A 57 43.84 -16.57 -0.32
N SER A 58 44.24 -15.73 0.64
CA SER A 58 45.48 -14.93 0.52
C SER A 58 46.76 -15.79 0.64
N ARG A 59 46.63 -17.02 1.14
CA ARG A 59 47.68 -18.03 1.19
C ARG A 59 47.47 -18.99 0.01
N GLU A 60 48.53 -19.38 -0.69
CA GLU A 60 48.41 -20.34 -1.79
C GLU A 60 47.97 -21.72 -1.25
N ASN A 61 46.67 -22.00 -1.36
CA ASN A 61 46.08 -23.30 -1.09
C ASN A 61 45.19 -23.72 -2.28
N PRO A 62 45.74 -24.47 -3.25
CA PRO A 62 44.99 -24.92 -4.42
C PRO A 62 43.88 -25.91 -4.04
N GLU A 63 44.10 -26.76 -3.03
CA GLU A 63 43.13 -27.76 -2.58
C GLU A 63 41.85 -27.11 -2.02
N LEU A 64 42.00 -26.01 -1.29
CA LEU A 64 40.87 -25.22 -0.79
C LEU A 64 40.01 -24.64 -1.92
N LYS A 65 40.65 -24.17 -3.01
CA LYS A 65 39.93 -23.61 -4.16
C LYS A 65 39.21 -24.69 -4.96
N GLU A 66 39.79 -25.89 -5.05
CA GLU A 66 39.16 -27.07 -5.64
C GLU A 66 37.91 -27.47 -4.84
N ALA A 67 38.05 -27.63 -3.52
CA ALA A 67 36.92 -27.95 -2.63
C ALA A 67 35.80 -26.89 -2.66
N ALA A 68 36.16 -25.61 -2.81
CA ALA A 68 35.18 -24.54 -3.03
C ALA A 68 34.48 -24.66 -4.39
N GLY A 69 35.17 -25.12 -5.43
CA GLY A 69 34.61 -25.44 -6.73
C GLY A 69 33.58 -26.57 -6.65
N ASP A 70 33.87 -27.62 -5.88
CA ASP A 70 32.94 -28.73 -5.64
C ASP A 70 31.67 -28.25 -4.91
N MET A 71 31.83 -27.33 -3.95
CA MET A 71 30.70 -26.66 -3.29
C MET A 71 29.82 -25.85 -4.26
N VAL A 72 30.35 -25.38 -5.40
CA VAL A 72 29.52 -24.75 -6.45
C VAL A 72 28.69 -25.80 -7.21
N ILE A 73 29.25 -26.98 -7.42
CA ILE A 73 28.61 -28.07 -8.18
C ILE A 73 27.51 -28.75 -7.34
N ALA A 74 27.78 -28.98 -6.05
CA ALA A 74 26.88 -29.71 -5.15
C ALA A 74 26.78 -29.02 -3.76
N PRO A 75 26.18 -27.81 -3.68
CA PRO A 75 26.14 -27.01 -2.44
C PRO A 75 25.33 -27.64 -1.30
N SER A 76 24.45 -28.60 -1.61
CA SER A 76 23.58 -29.27 -0.62
C SER A 76 24.09 -30.65 -0.21
N ASP A 77 25.25 -31.08 -0.71
CA ASP A 77 25.86 -32.35 -0.34
C ASP A 77 26.67 -32.19 0.96
N PRO A 78 26.28 -32.86 2.06
CA PRO A 78 27.00 -32.76 3.33
C PRO A 78 28.44 -33.29 3.25
N GLU A 79 28.74 -34.25 2.36
CA GLU A 79 30.09 -34.78 2.20
C GLU A 79 31.01 -33.73 1.55
N VAL A 80 30.51 -33.03 0.53
CA VAL A 80 31.23 -31.93 -0.14
C VAL A 80 31.47 -30.77 0.83
N LYS A 81 30.48 -30.42 1.65
CA LYS A 81 30.62 -29.41 2.71
C LYS A 81 31.69 -29.81 3.74
N GLN A 82 31.74 -31.08 4.14
CA GLN A 82 32.75 -31.57 5.08
C GLN A 82 34.16 -31.59 4.48
N ILE A 83 34.31 -31.82 3.17
CA ILE A 83 35.59 -31.68 2.47
C ILE A 83 36.04 -30.21 2.47
N PHE A 84 35.14 -29.28 2.18
CA PHE A 84 35.47 -27.85 2.24
C PHE A 84 35.89 -27.39 3.64
N VAL A 85 35.16 -27.79 4.68
CA VAL A 85 35.55 -27.54 6.09
C VAL A 85 36.92 -28.15 6.41
N ARG A 86 37.22 -29.36 5.91
CA ARG A 86 38.52 -30.01 6.07
C ARG A 86 39.66 -29.17 5.48
N GLU A 87 39.47 -28.62 4.29
CA GLU A 87 40.53 -27.83 3.64
C GLU A 87 40.73 -26.45 4.29
N ILE A 88 39.68 -25.86 4.85
CA ILE A 88 39.80 -24.69 5.73
C ILE A 88 40.64 -25.04 6.96
N LEU A 89 40.33 -26.16 7.61
CA LEU A 89 41.08 -26.64 8.77
C LEU A 89 42.55 -26.91 8.43
N ASN A 90 42.83 -27.59 7.31
CA ASN A 90 44.19 -27.81 6.83
C ASN A 90 44.94 -26.50 6.60
N SER A 91 44.24 -25.44 6.16
CA SER A 91 44.83 -24.10 6.01
C SER A 91 45.25 -23.52 7.36
N PHE A 92 44.46 -23.72 8.42
CA PHE A 92 44.79 -23.29 9.79
C PHE A 92 45.90 -24.13 10.44
N GLU A 93 46.06 -25.38 10.03
CA GLU A 93 47.16 -26.22 10.49
C GLU A 93 48.48 -25.84 9.81
N LYS A 94 48.43 -25.46 8.52
CA LYS A 94 49.60 -24.99 7.75
C LYS A 94 50.05 -23.59 8.18
N ASP A 95 49.10 -22.70 8.48
CA ASP A 95 49.35 -21.31 8.85
C ASP A 95 48.49 -20.90 10.08
N PRO A 96 49.07 -20.94 11.30
CA PRO A 96 48.38 -20.49 12.51
C PRO A 96 48.06 -18.98 12.52
N ASP A 97 48.78 -18.14 11.76
CA ASP A 97 48.51 -16.70 11.71
C ASP A 97 47.22 -16.42 10.93
N LEU A 98 46.89 -17.25 9.93
CA LEU A 98 45.61 -17.22 9.21
C LEU A 98 44.43 -17.51 10.15
N GLU A 99 44.56 -18.48 11.05
CA GLU A 99 43.52 -18.81 12.04
C GLU A 99 43.23 -17.59 12.94
N ILE A 100 44.28 -16.95 13.46
CA ILE A 100 44.17 -15.79 14.35
C ILE A 100 43.50 -14.61 13.62
N GLU A 101 43.91 -14.36 12.38
CA GLU A 101 43.35 -13.28 11.55
C GLU A 101 41.85 -13.50 11.28
N ILE A 102 41.46 -14.72 10.92
CA ILE A 102 40.05 -15.07 10.68
C ILE A 102 39.22 -14.99 11.97
N SER A 103 39.73 -15.52 13.08
CA SER A 103 39.06 -15.45 14.38
C SER A 103 38.80 -13.99 14.78
N SER A 104 39.83 -13.14 14.68
CA SER A 104 39.71 -11.71 15.00
C SER A 104 38.72 -10.99 14.09
N PHE A 105 38.70 -11.34 12.79
CA PHE A 105 37.75 -10.76 11.83
C PHE A 105 36.29 -11.11 12.18
N ILE A 106 36.01 -12.38 12.49
CA ILE A 106 34.66 -12.84 12.85
C ILE A 106 34.19 -12.19 14.16
N GLU A 107 35.04 -12.15 15.18
CA GLU A 107 34.72 -11.49 16.47
C GLU A 107 34.41 -10.00 16.29
N THR A 108 35.21 -9.30 15.47
CA THR A 108 34.99 -7.88 15.17
C THR A 108 33.65 -7.64 14.48
N GLU A 109 33.29 -8.49 13.54
CA GLU A 109 32.03 -8.34 12.80
C GLU A 109 30.81 -8.74 13.65
N ALA A 110 30.95 -9.74 14.52
CA ALA A 110 29.94 -10.08 15.51
C ALA A 110 29.66 -8.93 16.49
N MET A 111 30.71 -8.23 16.94
CA MET A 111 30.58 -7.05 17.80
C MET A 111 29.84 -5.90 17.08
N LYS A 112 30.19 -5.59 15.83
CA LYS A 112 29.46 -4.58 15.04
C LYS A 112 27.99 -4.93 14.86
N LYS A 113 27.67 -6.21 14.64
CA LYS A 113 26.29 -6.68 14.48
C LYS A 113 25.47 -6.52 15.76
N LEU A 114 26.08 -6.72 16.93
CA LEU A 114 25.45 -6.48 18.23
C LEU A 114 25.22 -5.00 18.50
N GLU A 115 26.19 -4.14 18.17
CA GLU A 115 26.06 -2.68 18.31
C GLU A 115 24.98 -2.09 17.38
N ALA A 116 24.93 -2.56 16.12
CA ALA A 116 23.90 -2.16 15.17
C ALA A 116 22.49 -2.55 15.66
N LYS A 117 22.33 -3.78 16.18
CA LYS A 117 21.07 -4.24 16.76
C LYS A 117 20.66 -3.44 17.99
N ALA A 118 21.59 -3.20 18.93
CA ALA A 118 21.33 -2.40 20.13
C ALA A 118 21.02 -0.93 19.82
N SER A 119 21.53 -0.39 18.72
CA SER A 119 21.20 0.96 18.25
C SER A 119 19.80 1.00 17.63
N SER A 120 19.44 0.00 16.82
CA SER A 120 18.09 -0.18 16.28
C SER A 120 17.04 -0.32 17.39
N ASP A 121 17.31 -1.14 18.40
CA ASP A 121 16.38 -1.38 19.52
C ASP A 121 16.15 -0.11 20.35
N ARG A 122 17.20 0.69 20.57
CA ARG A 122 17.10 1.98 21.27
C ARG A 122 16.27 3.01 20.50
N ILE A 123 16.47 3.11 19.18
CA ILE A 123 15.68 3.99 18.31
C ILE A 123 14.20 3.57 18.32
N SER A 124 13.92 2.27 18.25
CA SER A 124 12.56 1.73 18.33
C SER A 124 11.87 2.09 19.65
N LEU A 125 12.56 1.94 20.78
CA LEU A 125 12.01 2.28 22.09
C LEU A 125 11.76 3.79 22.25
N GLN A 126 12.68 4.63 21.77
CA GLN A 126 12.52 6.08 21.81
C GLN A 126 11.33 6.53 20.96
N ASN A 127 11.21 6.02 19.74
CA ASN A 127 10.06 6.28 18.87
C ASN A 127 8.74 5.85 19.52
N SER A 128 8.72 4.73 20.25
CA SER A 128 7.54 4.27 20.99
C SER A 128 7.12 5.23 22.10
N ASN A 129 8.09 5.73 22.89
CA ASN A 129 7.82 6.70 23.95
C ASN A 129 7.36 8.06 23.39
N ASP A 130 7.99 8.54 22.32
CA ASP A 130 7.56 9.78 21.66
C ASP A 130 6.15 9.66 21.07
N LYS A 131 5.81 8.51 20.46
CA LYS A 131 4.44 8.19 20.01
C LYS A 131 3.43 8.23 21.16
N ALA A 132 3.77 7.68 22.32
CA ALA A 132 2.89 7.67 23.49
C ALA A 132 2.57 9.09 23.98
N ARG A 133 3.59 9.96 24.07
CA ARG A 133 3.40 11.37 24.43
C ARG A 133 2.51 12.11 23.44
N VAL A 134 2.73 11.93 22.14
CA VAL A 134 1.90 12.56 21.09
C VAL A 134 0.44 12.12 21.20
N LEU A 135 0.19 10.84 21.50
CA LEU A 135 -1.15 10.31 21.75
C LEU A 135 -1.82 10.93 22.98
N GLU A 136 -1.07 11.11 24.08
CA GLU A 136 -1.56 11.73 25.31
C GLU A 136 -1.96 13.19 25.06
N GLU A 137 -1.08 13.98 24.43
CA GLU A 137 -1.34 15.38 24.07
C GLU A 137 -2.57 15.52 23.15
N PHE A 138 -2.68 14.65 22.13
CA PHE A 138 -3.86 14.62 21.25
C PHE A 138 -5.13 14.26 22.03
N SER A 139 -5.07 13.28 22.93
CA SER A 139 -6.23 12.83 23.70
C SER A 139 -6.76 13.95 24.59
N GLU A 140 -5.88 14.72 25.23
CA GLU A 140 -6.29 15.89 26.03
C GLU A 140 -6.98 16.97 25.19
N LEU A 141 -6.49 17.24 23.97
CA LEU A 141 -7.12 18.21 23.06
C LEU A 141 -8.50 17.71 22.59
N LEU A 142 -8.58 16.43 22.23
CA LEU A 142 -9.82 15.80 21.79
C LEU A 142 -10.87 15.80 22.91
N GLU A 143 -10.51 15.48 24.15
CA GLU A 143 -11.42 15.55 25.30
C GLU A 143 -11.97 16.97 25.51
N LYS A 144 -11.13 18.00 25.39
CA LYS A 144 -11.54 19.41 25.48
C LYS A 144 -12.52 19.77 24.36
N LEU A 145 -12.27 19.32 23.14
CA LEU A 145 -13.16 19.50 21.99
C LEU A 145 -14.53 18.83 22.23
N ILE A 146 -14.54 17.57 22.68
CA ILE A 146 -15.75 16.81 22.98
C ILE A 146 -16.57 17.47 24.10
N ALA A 147 -15.90 17.90 25.17
CA ALA A 147 -16.55 18.59 26.29
C ALA A 147 -17.23 19.89 25.83
N LYS A 148 -16.56 20.67 24.97
CA LYS A 148 -17.14 21.91 24.43
C LYS A 148 -18.32 21.65 23.49
N ASN A 149 -18.30 20.56 22.73
CA ASN A 149 -19.42 20.18 21.85
C ASN A 149 -20.66 19.72 22.64
N SER A 150 -20.48 18.94 23.71
CA SER A 150 -21.62 18.43 24.51
C SER A 150 -22.30 19.46 25.42
N CYS A 151 -21.67 20.60 25.73
CA CYS A 151 -22.29 21.68 26.49
C CYS A 151 -23.40 22.44 25.73
N VAL A 152 -23.45 22.34 24.39
CA VAL A 152 -24.38 23.12 23.56
C VAL A 152 -25.71 22.39 23.36
N ASP A 153 -25.70 21.07 23.23
CA ASP A 153 -26.93 20.25 23.06
C ASP A 153 -27.88 20.35 24.27
N ASN A 154 -27.35 20.64 25.46
CA ASN A 154 -28.13 20.74 26.70
C ASN A 154 -28.85 22.09 26.90
N ILE A 155 -28.63 23.09 26.03
CA ILE A 155 -29.27 24.41 26.15
C ILE A 155 -30.54 24.52 25.28
N SER A 156 -30.75 23.63 24.31
CA SER A 156 -31.89 23.71 23.38
C SER A 156 -33.23 23.13 23.90
N ASP A 157 -33.25 22.48 25.07
CA ASP A 157 -34.45 21.83 25.64
C ASP A 157 -35.00 22.52 26.91
N GLY A 158 -34.82 23.84 27.02
CA GLY A 158 -35.39 24.66 28.08
C GLY A 158 -36.79 25.18 27.76
N SER A 159 -37.81 24.31 27.76
CA SER A 159 -39.21 24.77 27.78
C SER A 159 -39.49 25.51 29.09
N GLY A 160 -39.58 26.84 29.00
CA GLY A 160 -39.87 27.72 30.12
C GLY A 160 -40.75 28.88 29.67
N VAL A 161 -42.06 28.65 29.68
CA VAL A 161 -43.04 29.73 29.58
C VAL A 161 -42.84 30.65 30.78
N SER A 162 -42.46 31.91 30.53
CA SER A 162 -42.74 33.01 31.46
C SER A 162 -42.80 34.33 30.69
N THR A 163 -44.01 34.88 30.66
CA THR A 163 -44.38 36.23 30.26
C THR A 163 -43.66 37.28 31.12
N VAL A 164 -42.90 38.22 30.54
CA VAL A 164 -42.97 39.67 30.89
C VAL A 164 -42.37 40.55 29.77
N SER A 165 -43.15 41.56 29.40
CA SER A 165 -42.91 42.89 28.79
C SER A 165 -41.63 43.29 28.05
N ALA A 166 -41.88 44.05 26.98
CA ALA A 166 -40.97 44.88 26.20
C ALA A 166 -40.31 46.01 27.01
N ASP A 167 -38.97 46.11 26.93
CA ASP A 167 -38.21 47.30 26.52
C ASP A 167 -36.72 47.06 26.82
N SER A 168 -35.91 46.80 25.79
CA SER A 168 -34.49 47.14 25.77
C SER A 168 -33.86 46.74 24.43
N THR A 169 -33.41 47.75 23.70
CA THR A 169 -32.33 47.64 22.71
C THR A 169 -31.15 46.92 23.34
N TRP A 170 -30.97 45.66 22.99
CA TRP A 170 -29.77 44.88 23.28
C TRP A 170 -28.99 44.73 21.97
N ASP A 171 -27.90 45.49 21.86
CA ASP A 171 -26.85 45.21 20.89
C ASP A 171 -26.43 43.74 21.07
N SER A 172 -26.65 42.94 20.03
CA SER A 172 -26.28 41.53 20.02
C SER A 172 -24.76 41.42 19.89
N GLU A 173 -24.07 41.33 21.03
CA GLU A 173 -22.70 40.81 21.07
C GLU A 173 -22.70 39.37 20.54
N PRO A 174 -21.76 38.97 19.66
CA PRO A 174 -21.66 37.58 19.21
C PRO A 174 -21.33 36.71 20.42
N SER A 175 -22.10 35.64 20.65
CA SER A 175 -21.94 34.80 21.84
C SER A 175 -20.49 34.30 21.99
N GLU A 176 -19.83 34.63 23.10
CA GLU A 176 -18.49 34.14 23.50
C GLU A 176 -18.36 32.60 23.53
N CYS A 177 -19.49 31.88 23.48
CA CYS A 177 -19.53 30.42 23.46
C CYS A 177 -19.07 29.83 22.11
N GLY A 178 -19.36 30.51 20.98
CA GLY A 178 -19.05 30.00 19.64
C GLY A 178 -17.57 30.14 19.27
N THR A 179 -16.91 31.21 19.72
CA THR A 179 -15.49 31.48 19.43
C THR A 179 -14.56 30.46 20.09
N GLY A 180 -14.88 30.01 21.31
CA GLY A 180 -14.08 29.01 22.02
C GLY A 180 -14.16 27.58 21.44
N LYS A 181 -15.27 27.21 20.78
CA LYS A 181 -15.42 25.91 20.09
C LYS A 181 -14.57 25.86 18.83
N GLU A 182 -14.65 26.92 18.02
CA GLU A 182 -13.86 27.02 16.79
C GLU A 182 -12.36 27.01 17.10
N GLU A 183 -11.93 27.76 18.13
CA GLU A 183 -10.52 27.82 18.54
C GLU A 183 -9.97 26.45 18.99
N ILE A 184 -10.74 25.68 19.77
CA ILE A 184 -10.30 24.34 20.20
C ILE A 184 -10.29 23.34 19.04
N LEU A 185 -11.24 23.45 18.11
CA LEU A 185 -11.26 22.64 16.88
C LEU A 185 -10.02 22.92 16.02
N GLU A 186 -9.73 24.20 15.75
CA GLU A 186 -8.54 24.62 15.00
C GLU A 186 -7.26 24.09 15.64
N LYS A 187 -7.08 24.27 16.97
CA LYS A 187 -5.91 23.74 17.69
C LYS A 187 -5.79 22.22 17.59
N THR A 188 -6.89 21.50 17.76
CA THR A 188 -6.90 20.03 17.71
C THR A 188 -6.59 19.53 16.30
N LEU A 189 -7.15 20.18 15.28
CA LEU A 189 -6.89 19.88 13.88
C LEU A 189 -5.44 20.19 13.50
N ASP A 190 -4.92 21.35 13.90
CA ASP A 190 -3.54 21.77 13.66
C ASP A 190 -2.54 20.79 14.25
N PHE A 191 -2.77 20.39 15.51
CA PHE A 191 -1.98 19.36 16.16
C PHE A 191 -2.01 18.06 15.36
N SER A 192 -3.21 17.58 15.00
CA SER A 192 -3.39 16.35 14.24
C SER A 192 -2.65 16.38 12.91
N CYS A 193 -2.71 17.49 12.16
CA CYS A 193 -2.00 17.65 10.89
C CYS A 193 -0.47 17.60 11.02
N GLN A 194 0.06 18.04 12.17
CA GLN A 194 1.51 18.12 12.43
C GLN A 194 2.11 16.83 12.99
N ILE A 195 1.29 15.83 13.32
CA ILE A 195 1.77 14.52 13.79
C ILE A 195 2.65 13.88 12.71
N GLN A 196 3.91 13.59 13.07
CA GLN A 196 4.91 13.06 12.12
C GLN A 196 4.71 11.57 11.81
N TYR A 197 4.09 10.83 12.72
CA TYR A 197 3.85 9.40 12.58
C TYR A 197 2.55 9.18 11.78
N GLY A 198 2.65 8.58 10.60
CA GLY A 198 1.51 8.43 9.68
C GLY A 198 0.32 7.68 10.29
N ASP A 199 0.59 6.65 11.08
CA ASP A 199 -0.42 5.86 11.82
C ASP A 199 -1.16 6.70 12.86
N LEU A 200 -0.42 7.47 13.68
CA LEU A 200 -1.04 8.34 14.67
C LEU A 200 -1.75 9.53 14.04
N ARG A 201 -1.18 10.10 12.97
CA ARG A 201 -1.79 11.19 12.22
C ARG A 201 -3.11 10.73 11.62
N SER A 202 -3.16 9.54 11.00
CA SER A 202 -4.40 8.99 10.46
C SER A 202 -5.47 8.88 11.55
N ARG A 203 -5.12 8.22 12.67
CA ARG A 203 -6.04 8.02 13.78
C ARG A 203 -6.55 9.35 14.36
N ALA A 204 -5.67 10.31 14.56
CA ALA A 204 -6.02 11.62 15.08
C ALA A 204 -6.98 12.37 14.13
N LEU A 205 -6.64 12.44 12.83
CA LEU A 205 -7.50 13.07 11.84
C LEU A 205 -8.87 12.38 11.75
N SER A 206 -8.91 11.06 11.70
CA SER A 206 -10.16 10.27 11.66
C SER A 206 -11.09 10.58 12.84
N LEU A 207 -10.53 10.81 14.04
CA LEU A 207 -11.29 11.19 15.23
C LEU A 207 -11.75 12.66 15.24
N VAL A 208 -11.07 13.55 14.50
CA VAL A 208 -11.46 14.97 14.40
C VAL A 208 -12.53 15.21 13.35
N VAL A 209 -12.57 14.43 12.26
CA VAL A 209 -13.51 14.60 11.14
C VAL A 209 -14.99 14.75 11.56
N PRO A 210 -15.53 14.00 12.54
CA PRO A 210 -16.92 14.15 12.98
C PRO A 210 -17.27 15.53 13.54
N TYR A 211 -16.28 16.32 13.96
CA TYR A 211 -16.46 17.63 14.59
C TYR A 211 -16.25 18.81 13.63
N LEU A 212 -16.03 18.55 12.34
CA LEU A 212 -15.84 19.59 11.32
C LEU A 212 -17.18 20.27 10.99
N GLU A 213 -17.44 21.38 11.68
CA GLU A 213 -18.68 22.15 11.57
C GLU A 213 -18.39 23.65 11.41
N GLY A 214 -19.46 24.44 11.27
CA GLY A 214 -19.35 25.90 11.25
C GLY A 214 -18.98 26.48 9.87
N PRO A 215 -18.76 27.80 9.81
CA PRO A 215 -18.56 28.52 8.55
C PRO A 215 -17.26 28.15 7.83
N LYS A 216 -16.25 27.64 8.56
CA LYS A 216 -14.96 27.20 7.99
C LYS A 216 -14.91 25.71 7.64
N LYS A 217 -16.04 25.00 7.69
CA LYS A 217 -16.11 23.54 7.45
C LYS A 217 -15.39 23.12 6.16
N GLY A 218 -15.59 23.82 5.05
CA GLY A 218 -14.91 23.54 3.78
C GLY A 218 -13.39 23.64 3.88
N GLU A 219 -12.88 24.67 4.56
CA GLU A 219 -11.44 24.84 4.81
C GLU A 219 -10.86 23.70 5.65
N TYR A 220 -11.58 23.26 6.68
CA TYR A 220 -11.15 22.14 7.52
C TYR A 220 -11.15 20.82 6.77
N ILE A 221 -12.18 20.55 5.95
CA ILE A 221 -12.23 19.36 5.10
C ILE A 221 -11.01 19.34 4.17
N LYS A 222 -10.74 20.43 3.45
CA LYS A 222 -9.55 20.56 2.60
C LYS A 222 -8.26 20.28 3.36
N LYS A 223 -8.13 20.86 4.57
CA LYS A 223 -6.94 20.68 5.42
C LYS A 223 -6.73 19.24 5.85
N VAL A 224 -7.79 18.55 6.30
CA VAL A 224 -7.72 17.14 6.67
C VAL A 224 -7.38 16.28 5.45
N LEU A 225 -8.05 16.47 4.31
CA LEU A 225 -7.79 15.70 3.10
C LEU A 225 -6.37 15.90 2.57
N TYR A 226 -5.84 17.12 2.60
CA TYR A 226 -4.45 17.41 2.27
C TYR A 226 -3.48 16.69 3.22
N SER A 227 -3.72 16.78 4.52
CA SER A 227 -2.89 16.11 5.53
C SER A 227 -2.91 14.59 5.40
N ALA A 228 -4.10 14.01 5.20
CA ALA A 228 -4.29 12.59 4.96
C ALA A 228 -3.59 12.12 3.68
N SER A 229 -3.71 12.88 2.59
CA SER A 229 -3.06 12.60 1.30
C SER A 229 -1.53 12.54 1.37
N ASN A 230 -0.92 13.09 2.43
CA ASN A 230 0.53 13.04 2.67
C ASN A 230 0.95 11.87 3.58
N ILE A 231 0.03 11.00 4.03
CA ILE A 231 0.36 9.75 4.75
C ILE A 231 0.88 8.75 3.72
N HIS A 232 1.93 8.01 4.05
CA HIS A 232 2.59 7.09 3.11
C HIS A 232 1.86 5.76 2.94
N ASP A 233 1.31 5.21 4.02
CA ASP A 233 0.56 3.95 4.01
C ASP A 233 -0.87 4.17 3.50
N ASP A 234 -1.31 3.35 2.55
CA ASP A 234 -2.61 3.44 1.89
C ASP A 234 -3.78 3.08 2.82
N SER A 235 -3.62 2.03 3.63
CA SER A 235 -4.62 1.64 4.64
C SER A 235 -4.79 2.74 5.68
N GLU A 236 -3.70 3.38 6.11
CA GLU A 236 -3.78 4.51 7.02
C GLU A 236 -4.44 5.72 6.34
N ARG A 237 -4.20 5.99 5.05
CA ARG A 237 -4.94 7.04 4.33
C ARG A 237 -6.45 6.78 4.31
N ALA A 238 -6.85 5.57 3.91
CA ALA A 238 -8.24 5.16 3.78
C ALA A 238 -9.03 5.32 5.09
N MET A 239 -8.40 5.06 6.23
CA MET A 239 -9.01 5.25 7.56
C MET A 239 -9.45 6.70 7.83
N VAL A 240 -8.79 7.69 7.24
CA VAL A 240 -9.19 9.11 7.39
C VAL A 240 -10.38 9.45 6.51
N PHE A 241 -10.53 8.79 5.35
CA PHE A 241 -11.59 9.11 4.38
C PHE A 241 -12.97 8.57 4.80
N ALA A 242 -13.02 7.42 5.48
CA ALA A 242 -14.27 6.80 5.94
C ALA A 242 -15.22 7.75 6.72
N PRO A 243 -14.78 8.52 7.74
CA PRO A 243 -15.67 9.40 8.52
C PRO A 243 -16.19 10.63 7.76
N PHE A 244 -15.76 10.89 6.52
CA PHE A 244 -16.26 12.04 5.73
C PHE A 244 -17.61 11.80 5.05
N SER A 245 -18.07 10.56 4.93
CA SER A 245 -19.36 10.26 4.28
C SER A 245 -20.53 11.10 4.84
N PRO A 246 -20.70 11.27 6.17
CA PRO A 246 -21.71 12.19 6.70
C PRO A 246 -21.37 13.68 6.53
N GLN A 247 -20.11 14.03 6.25
CA GLN A 247 -19.63 15.42 6.25
C GLN A 247 -19.75 16.13 4.91
N ILE A 248 -19.72 15.40 3.79
CA ILE A 248 -19.77 15.98 2.44
C ILE A 248 -21.22 16.23 1.98
N GLY A 249 -22.23 15.73 2.71
CA GLY A 249 -23.64 16.02 2.45
C GLY A 249 -24.13 17.35 3.04
N GLY A 250 -25.36 17.73 2.66
CA GLY A 250 -26.08 18.88 3.22
C GLY A 250 -25.95 20.18 2.42
N PRO A 251 -26.43 21.31 2.97
CA PRO A 251 -26.31 22.62 2.33
C PRO A 251 -24.84 23.01 2.13
N GLY A 252 -24.50 23.54 0.94
CA GLY A 252 -23.13 23.95 0.60
C GLY A 252 -22.21 22.80 0.16
N LYS A 253 -22.74 21.59 -0.03
CA LYS A 253 -21.95 20.45 -0.50
C LYS A 253 -21.25 20.70 -1.84
N GLU A 254 -21.90 21.42 -2.76
CA GLU A 254 -21.34 21.70 -4.08
C GLU A 254 -20.07 22.54 -3.99
N GLU A 255 -20.04 23.54 -3.11
CA GLU A 255 -18.87 24.37 -2.85
C GLU A 255 -17.74 23.54 -2.24
N ILE A 256 -18.04 22.68 -1.25
CA ILE A 256 -17.06 21.77 -0.64
C ILE A 256 -16.48 20.81 -1.69
N ILE A 257 -17.33 20.21 -2.53
CA ILE A 257 -16.89 19.28 -3.58
C ILE A 257 -16.04 20.01 -4.62
N GLU A 258 -16.45 21.21 -5.04
CA GLU A 258 -15.70 22.03 -5.97
C GLU A 258 -14.30 22.35 -5.44
N ASP A 259 -14.24 22.79 -4.19
CA ASP A 259 -13.02 23.02 -3.43
C ASP A 259 -12.13 21.79 -3.40
N ILE A 260 -12.72 20.60 -3.21
CA ILE A 260 -11.98 19.34 -3.20
C ILE A 260 -11.34 19.05 -4.56
N PHE A 261 -12.10 19.23 -5.63
CA PHE A 261 -11.57 19.05 -6.97
C PHE A 261 -10.46 20.05 -7.31
N ASP A 262 -10.59 21.31 -6.90
CA ASP A 262 -9.59 22.33 -7.18
C ASP A 262 -8.23 22.06 -6.53
N PHE A 263 -8.19 21.43 -5.35
CA PHE A 263 -6.92 21.01 -4.74
C PHE A 263 -6.45 19.62 -5.19
N SER A 264 -7.30 18.82 -5.83
CA SER A 264 -6.97 17.44 -6.23
C SER A 264 -5.67 17.27 -7.03
N PRO A 265 -5.20 18.24 -7.85
CA PRO A 265 -3.90 18.14 -8.52
C PRO A 265 -2.70 18.08 -7.57
N HIS A 266 -2.86 18.54 -6.31
CA HIS A 266 -1.82 18.50 -5.28
C HIS A 266 -1.77 17.17 -4.50
N ILE A 267 -2.71 16.25 -4.76
CA ILE A 267 -2.71 14.92 -4.14
C ILE A 267 -1.68 14.05 -4.84
N GLN A 268 -0.73 13.53 -4.07
CA GLN A 268 0.40 12.76 -4.60
C GLN A 268 0.00 11.33 -5.02
N TYR A 269 -0.78 10.64 -4.19
CA TYR A 269 -1.05 9.22 -4.36
C TYR A 269 -2.35 8.97 -5.12
N ASP A 270 -2.30 8.05 -6.07
CA ASP A 270 -3.42 7.70 -6.93
C ASP A 270 -4.57 7.04 -6.18
N ASP A 271 -4.28 6.18 -5.19
CA ASP A 271 -5.29 5.60 -4.32
C ASP A 271 -5.98 6.68 -3.46
N ALA A 272 -5.25 7.71 -3.02
CA ALA A 272 -5.87 8.82 -2.29
C ALA A 272 -6.84 9.60 -3.18
N LYS A 273 -6.47 9.87 -4.45
CA LYS A 273 -7.40 10.47 -5.41
C LYS A 273 -8.61 9.58 -5.65
N PHE A 274 -8.40 8.28 -5.83
CA PHE A 274 -9.47 7.31 -6.04
C PHE A 274 -10.43 7.26 -4.85
N GLU A 275 -9.93 7.17 -3.61
CA GLU A 275 -10.75 7.11 -2.40
C GLU A 275 -11.53 8.41 -2.18
N ILE A 276 -10.91 9.58 -2.41
CA ILE A 276 -11.62 10.87 -2.32
C ILE A 276 -12.70 10.97 -3.38
N LEU A 277 -12.43 10.53 -4.61
CA LEU A 277 -13.43 10.50 -5.67
C LEU A 277 -14.58 9.55 -5.32
N SER A 278 -14.26 8.36 -4.80
CA SER A 278 -15.22 7.35 -4.34
C SER A 278 -16.18 7.90 -3.29
N LEU A 279 -15.64 8.68 -2.36
CA LEU A 279 -16.39 9.38 -1.32
C LEU A 279 -17.32 10.47 -1.88
N ILE A 280 -16.94 11.13 -2.98
CA ILE A 280 -17.71 12.22 -3.61
C ILE A 280 -18.82 11.70 -4.54
N VAL A 281 -18.60 10.58 -5.24
CA VAL A 281 -19.53 10.02 -6.25
C VAL A 281 -20.99 9.94 -5.76
N PRO A 282 -21.31 9.43 -4.55
CA PRO A 282 -22.69 9.40 -4.05
C PRO A 282 -23.36 10.78 -3.94
N HIS A 283 -22.58 11.85 -3.86
CA HIS A 283 -23.08 13.22 -3.77
C HIS A 283 -23.19 13.93 -5.14
N LEU A 284 -22.56 13.35 -6.18
CA LEU A 284 -22.71 13.72 -7.58
C LEU A 284 -23.89 13.04 -8.25
N ASP A 285 -24.37 11.92 -7.69
CA ASP A 285 -25.53 11.23 -8.25
C ASP A 285 -26.74 12.16 -8.30
N ASN A 286 -27.37 12.26 -9.48
CA ASN A 286 -28.46 13.19 -9.78
C ASN A 286 -28.11 14.69 -9.74
N THR A 287 -26.82 15.06 -9.72
CA THR A 287 -26.43 16.47 -9.92
C THR A 287 -26.73 16.91 -11.34
N THR A 288 -27.18 18.16 -11.50
CA THR A 288 -27.31 18.82 -12.82
C THR A 288 -26.13 19.75 -13.11
N ASN A 289 -25.15 19.81 -12.20
CA ASN A 289 -23.97 20.64 -12.34
C ASN A 289 -22.93 19.95 -13.22
N GLU A 290 -22.98 20.22 -14.52
CA GLU A 290 -22.03 19.69 -15.50
C GLU A 290 -20.57 20.05 -15.18
N ALA A 291 -20.31 21.24 -14.63
CA ALA A 291 -18.95 21.65 -14.28
C ALA A 291 -18.35 20.76 -13.17
N LEU A 292 -19.15 20.37 -12.17
CA LEU A 292 -18.70 19.42 -11.15
C LEU A 292 -18.45 18.02 -11.71
N LEU A 293 -19.28 17.57 -12.65
CA LEU A 293 -19.08 16.28 -13.32
C LEU A 293 -17.79 16.28 -14.16
N GLU A 294 -17.51 17.37 -14.88
CA GLU A 294 -16.26 17.49 -15.64
C GLU A 294 -15.04 17.54 -14.71
N LYS A 295 -15.08 18.28 -13.59
CA LYS A 295 -14.01 18.25 -12.58
C LYS A 295 -13.79 16.85 -11.99
N ALA A 296 -14.86 16.08 -11.77
CA ALA A 296 -14.76 14.69 -11.32
C ALA A 296 -14.06 13.79 -12.36
N LEU A 297 -14.40 13.97 -13.65
CA LEU A 297 -13.75 13.27 -14.76
C LEU A 297 -12.28 13.68 -14.92
N GLU A 298 -11.94 14.96 -14.75
CA GLU A 298 -10.56 15.45 -14.73
C GLU A 298 -9.74 14.82 -13.59
N MET A 299 -10.33 14.73 -12.39
CA MET A 299 -9.68 14.07 -11.25
C MET A 299 -9.44 12.59 -11.54
N ALA A 300 -10.43 11.87 -12.10
CA ALA A 300 -10.28 10.48 -12.52
C ALA A 300 -9.18 10.32 -13.59
N ALA A 301 -9.18 11.16 -14.62
CA ALA A 301 -8.16 11.17 -15.67
C ALA A 301 -6.75 11.46 -15.13
N GLY A 302 -6.64 12.23 -14.04
CA GLY A 302 -5.39 12.55 -13.36
C GLY A 302 -4.76 11.40 -12.55
N ILE A 303 -5.46 10.28 -12.35
CA ILE A 303 -4.96 9.07 -11.68
C ILE A 303 -3.98 8.35 -12.61
N GLN A 304 -2.72 8.15 -12.21
CA GLN A 304 -1.69 7.54 -13.07
C GLN A 304 -1.81 6.02 -13.19
N SER A 305 -2.25 5.35 -12.13
CA SER A 305 -2.60 3.93 -12.14
C SER A 305 -3.75 3.68 -13.11
N GLU A 306 -3.44 3.07 -14.24
CA GLU A 306 -4.43 2.77 -15.29
C GLU A 306 -5.59 1.91 -14.75
N PHE A 307 -5.29 0.98 -13.83
CA PHE A 307 -6.31 0.15 -13.19
C PHE A 307 -7.26 0.96 -12.30
N LEU A 308 -6.73 1.82 -11.43
CA LEU A 308 -7.55 2.72 -10.60
C LEU A 308 -8.31 3.74 -11.44
N ARG A 309 -7.75 4.19 -12.57
CA ARG A 309 -8.43 5.09 -13.50
C ARG A 309 -9.64 4.42 -14.16
N VAL A 310 -9.54 3.16 -14.59
CA VAL A 310 -10.70 2.39 -15.09
C VAL A 310 -11.78 2.31 -14.01
N GLN A 311 -11.39 1.99 -12.78
CA GLN A 311 -12.31 1.87 -11.67
C GLN A 311 -12.99 3.22 -11.35
N ALA A 312 -12.23 4.32 -11.36
CA ALA A 312 -12.75 5.67 -11.17
C ALA A 312 -13.76 6.07 -12.24
N PHE A 313 -13.45 5.81 -13.52
CA PHE A 313 -14.39 6.06 -14.61
C PHE A 313 -15.66 5.22 -14.45
N SER A 314 -15.55 3.93 -14.14
CA SER A 314 -16.70 3.06 -13.85
C SER A 314 -17.65 3.66 -12.81
N MET A 315 -17.10 4.17 -11.69
CA MET A 315 -17.91 4.80 -10.65
C MET A 315 -18.63 6.07 -11.11
N LEU A 316 -18.05 6.83 -12.04
CA LEU A 316 -18.64 8.07 -12.55
C LEU A 316 -19.70 7.82 -13.63
N ILE A 317 -19.70 6.66 -14.30
CA ILE A 317 -20.66 6.36 -15.38
C ILE A 317 -22.12 6.44 -14.90
N SER A 318 -22.41 6.11 -13.64
CA SER A 318 -23.77 6.26 -13.09
C SER A 318 -24.22 7.71 -12.95
N CYS A 319 -23.29 8.65 -12.79
CA CYS A 319 -23.57 10.08 -12.65
C CYS A 319 -23.76 10.79 -14.01
N LEU A 320 -23.43 10.11 -15.12
CA LEU A 320 -23.46 10.69 -16.47
C LEU A 320 -24.73 10.31 -17.23
N SER A 321 -25.08 11.12 -18.23
CA SER A 321 -26.20 10.84 -19.15
C SER A 321 -25.85 11.15 -20.60
N GLY A 322 -26.67 10.65 -21.52
CA GLY A 322 -26.56 10.93 -22.95
C GLY A 322 -25.22 10.51 -23.57
N GLN A 323 -24.72 11.34 -24.49
CA GLN A 323 -23.49 11.06 -25.24
C GLN A 323 -22.26 10.97 -24.34
N ARG A 324 -22.17 11.83 -23.32
CA ARG A 324 -21.02 11.85 -22.40
C ARG A 324 -20.85 10.54 -21.65
N LYS A 325 -21.97 9.92 -21.26
CA LYS A 325 -21.97 8.58 -20.64
C LYS A 325 -21.35 7.53 -21.56
N GLU A 326 -21.74 7.52 -22.82
CA GLU A 326 -21.23 6.56 -23.80
C GLU A 326 -19.74 6.77 -24.10
N GLU A 327 -19.29 8.03 -24.20
CA GLU A 327 -17.87 8.37 -24.37
C GLU A 327 -17.01 7.81 -23.23
N ILE A 328 -17.44 7.98 -21.99
CA ILE A 328 -16.69 7.47 -20.82
C ILE A 328 -16.75 5.94 -20.70
N ILE A 329 -17.86 5.31 -21.10
CA ILE A 329 -17.92 3.84 -21.20
C ILE A 329 -16.86 3.33 -22.20
N GLU A 330 -16.80 3.92 -23.40
CA GLU A 330 -15.84 3.52 -24.43
C GLU A 330 -14.40 3.81 -24.01
N GLU A 331 -14.13 4.95 -23.38
CA GLU A 331 -12.80 5.27 -22.83
C GLU A 331 -12.38 4.26 -21.76
N ALA A 332 -13.28 3.90 -20.84
CA ALA A 332 -13.01 2.91 -19.80
C ALA A 332 -12.77 1.51 -20.39
N LEU A 333 -13.55 1.07 -21.39
CA LEU A 333 -13.34 -0.20 -22.09
C LEU A 333 -12.02 -0.24 -22.85
N GLN A 334 -11.67 0.86 -23.52
CA GLN A 334 -10.42 0.99 -24.24
C GLN A 334 -9.23 0.94 -23.27
N LEU A 335 -9.30 1.67 -22.16
CA LEU A 335 -8.25 1.66 -21.14
C LEU A 335 -8.12 0.27 -20.50
N ALA A 336 -9.22 -0.36 -20.09
CA ALA A 336 -9.25 -1.71 -19.52
C ALA A 336 -8.67 -2.76 -20.47
N SER A 337 -8.99 -2.67 -21.76
CA SER A 337 -8.46 -3.58 -22.79
C SER A 337 -6.96 -3.41 -23.02
N ASN A 338 -6.43 -2.20 -22.79
CA ASN A 338 -5.05 -1.82 -23.11
C ASN A 338 -4.14 -1.71 -21.89
N LEU A 339 -4.60 -2.09 -20.69
CA LEU A 339 -3.76 -2.07 -19.48
C LEU A 339 -2.41 -2.73 -19.74
N LYS A 340 -1.34 -2.09 -19.24
CA LYS A 340 0.02 -2.63 -19.35
C LYS A 340 0.16 -3.98 -18.67
N ASP A 341 -0.44 -4.14 -17.50
CA ASP A 341 -0.57 -5.43 -16.84
C ASP A 341 -1.70 -6.22 -17.50
N LYS A 342 -1.32 -7.19 -18.34
CA LYS A 342 -2.26 -8.03 -19.09
C LYS A 342 -3.11 -8.90 -18.16
N ASP A 343 -2.57 -9.28 -17.01
CA ASP A 343 -3.23 -10.19 -16.08
C ASP A 343 -4.37 -9.47 -15.32
N MET A 344 -4.33 -8.14 -15.27
CA MET A 344 -5.39 -7.31 -14.65
C MET A 344 -6.53 -6.93 -15.61
N ARG A 345 -6.36 -7.12 -16.93
CA ARG A 345 -7.37 -6.73 -17.93
C ARG A 345 -8.74 -7.39 -17.73
N PRO A 346 -8.85 -8.71 -17.42
CA PRO A 346 -10.15 -9.32 -17.16
C PRO A 346 -10.89 -8.61 -16.03
N GLN A 347 -10.20 -8.36 -14.92
CA GLN A 347 -10.78 -7.68 -13.76
C GLN A 347 -11.16 -6.23 -14.07
N ALA A 348 -10.33 -5.50 -14.83
CA ALA A 348 -10.64 -4.13 -15.22
C ALA A 348 -11.87 -4.03 -16.14
N LEU A 349 -12.02 -4.96 -17.08
CA LEU A 349 -13.20 -5.03 -17.95
C LEU A 349 -14.49 -5.26 -17.17
N LEU A 350 -14.43 -6.05 -16.08
CA LEU A 350 -15.58 -6.31 -15.22
C LEU A 350 -16.14 -5.05 -14.55
N PHE A 351 -15.32 -4.03 -14.29
CA PHE A 351 -15.83 -2.78 -13.72
C PHE A 351 -16.81 -2.05 -14.65
N VAL A 352 -16.71 -2.23 -15.96
CA VAL A 352 -17.56 -1.51 -16.92
C VAL A 352 -18.87 -2.26 -17.19
N ILE A 353 -18.91 -3.58 -16.97
CA ILE A 353 -20.04 -4.46 -17.26
C ILE A 353 -21.40 -3.97 -16.72
N PRO A 354 -21.51 -3.48 -15.47
CA PRO A 354 -22.80 -3.02 -14.93
C PRO A 354 -23.44 -1.88 -15.74
N HIS A 355 -22.70 -1.23 -16.63
CA HIS A 355 -23.14 -0.08 -17.42
C HIS A 355 -23.40 -0.39 -18.90
N LEU A 356 -23.24 -1.64 -19.32
CA LEU A 356 -23.42 -2.07 -20.70
C LEU A 356 -24.81 -2.65 -20.95
N ASP A 357 -25.29 -2.56 -22.19
CA ASP A 357 -26.42 -3.37 -22.65
C ASP A 357 -26.04 -4.86 -22.72
N GLU A 358 -27.05 -5.74 -22.78
CA GLU A 358 -26.81 -7.19 -22.73
C GLU A 358 -25.95 -7.73 -23.89
N ALA A 359 -25.99 -7.09 -25.07
CA ALA A 359 -25.19 -7.52 -26.21
C ALA A 359 -23.70 -7.23 -25.98
N ARG A 360 -23.38 -5.98 -25.60
CA ARG A 360 -22.01 -5.56 -25.28
C ARG A 360 -21.48 -6.27 -24.05
N LYS A 361 -22.32 -6.48 -23.04
CA LYS A 361 -21.97 -7.25 -21.84
C LYS A 361 -21.54 -8.67 -22.19
N LYS A 362 -22.26 -9.37 -23.07
CA LYS A 362 -21.87 -10.70 -23.53
C LYS A 362 -20.51 -10.69 -24.22
N GLU A 363 -20.30 -9.76 -25.15
CA GLU A 363 -19.03 -9.60 -25.87
C GLU A 363 -17.85 -9.35 -24.91
N ILE A 364 -18.00 -8.41 -23.97
CA ILE A 364 -16.95 -8.07 -23.02
C ILE A 364 -16.67 -9.21 -22.05
N LEU A 365 -17.68 -9.96 -21.61
CA LEU A 365 -17.49 -11.16 -20.78
C LEU A 365 -16.73 -12.25 -21.52
N GLU A 366 -17.06 -12.51 -22.79
CA GLU A 366 -16.36 -13.49 -23.61
C GLU A 366 -14.89 -13.09 -23.79
N LYS A 367 -14.62 -11.82 -24.12
CA LYS A 367 -13.27 -11.26 -24.20
C LYS A 367 -12.50 -11.37 -22.88
N ALA A 368 -13.14 -11.06 -21.74
CA ALA A 368 -12.51 -11.16 -20.43
C ALA A 368 -12.15 -12.61 -20.09
N ARG A 369 -13.00 -13.59 -20.44
CA ARG A 369 -12.70 -15.03 -20.30
C ARG A 369 -11.54 -15.45 -21.18
N GLU A 370 -11.53 -15.07 -22.46
CA GLU A 370 -10.44 -15.37 -23.38
C GLU A 370 -9.09 -14.88 -22.83
N ILE A 371 -9.04 -13.63 -22.36
CA ILE A 371 -7.85 -13.06 -21.75
C ILE A 371 -7.45 -13.83 -20.50
N ALA A 372 -8.41 -14.14 -19.60
CA ALA A 372 -8.14 -14.87 -18.37
C ALA A 372 -7.57 -16.28 -18.63
N TYR A 373 -8.10 -17.00 -19.61
CA TYR A 373 -7.55 -18.29 -20.04
C TYR A 373 -6.16 -18.18 -20.64
N GLY A 374 -5.83 -17.05 -21.27
CA GLY A 374 -4.51 -16.73 -21.81
C GLY A 374 -3.44 -16.35 -20.78
N ILE A 375 -3.79 -16.19 -19.50
CA ILE A 375 -2.82 -15.84 -18.44
C ILE A 375 -1.90 -17.04 -18.14
N GLU A 376 -0.59 -16.84 -18.28
CA GLU A 376 0.41 -17.92 -18.10
C GLU A 376 0.45 -18.42 -16.66
N SER A 377 0.52 -17.50 -15.69
CA SER A 377 0.58 -17.81 -14.26
C SER A 377 -0.73 -18.46 -13.81
N GLU A 378 -0.66 -19.70 -13.33
CA GLU A 378 -1.84 -20.45 -12.89
C GLU A 378 -2.57 -19.76 -11.74
N SER A 379 -1.84 -19.21 -10.75
CA SER A 379 -2.45 -18.46 -9.65
C SER A 379 -3.19 -17.21 -10.12
N ARG A 380 -2.59 -16.42 -11.02
CA ARG A 380 -3.23 -15.22 -11.59
C ARG A 380 -4.40 -15.56 -12.51
N ARG A 381 -4.30 -16.64 -13.28
CA ARG A 381 -5.39 -17.16 -14.10
C ARG A 381 -6.58 -17.58 -13.24
N ILE A 382 -6.36 -18.33 -12.16
CA ILE A 382 -7.41 -18.71 -11.21
C ILE A 382 -8.05 -17.46 -10.60
N GLN A 383 -7.25 -16.46 -10.22
CA GLN A 383 -7.77 -15.20 -9.68
C GLN A 383 -8.66 -14.47 -10.69
N ALA A 384 -8.19 -14.33 -11.93
CA ALA A 384 -8.96 -13.69 -13.02
C ALA A 384 -10.26 -14.44 -13.32
N LEU A 385 -10.20 -15.78 -13.48
CA LEU A 385 -11.40 -16.61 -13.70
C LEU A 385 -12.36 -16.57 -12.50
N SER A 386 -11.84 -16.50 -11.27
CA SER A 386 -12.68 -16.38 -10.07
C SER A 386 -13.46 -15.07 -10.04
N SER A 387 -12.88 -13.98 -10.54
CA SER A 387 -13.59 -12.70 -10.65
C SER A 387 -14.77 -12.74 -11.63
N LEU A 388 -14.77 -13.69 -12.58
CA LEU A 388 -15.83 -13.88 -13.58
C LEU A 388 -16.98 -14.78 -13.10
N VAL A 389 -16.85 -15.45 -11.94
CA VAL A 389 -17.86 -16.37 -11.38
C VAL A 389 -19.26 -15.74 -11.25
N PRO A 390 -19.44 -14.46 -10.87
CA PRO A 390 -20.76 -13.83 -10.83
C PRO A 390 -21.47 -13.75 -12.20
N TYR A 391 -20.73 -14.00 -13.29
CA TYR A 391 -21.21 -13.96 -14.66
C TYR A 391 -21.01 -15.34 -15.30
N PRO A 392 -21.87 -16.34 -15.04
CA PRO A 392 -21.74 -17.64 -15.67
C PRO A 392 -21.93 -17.55 -17.19
N GLU A 393 -21.34 -18.48 -17.92
CA GLU A 393 -21.72 -18.68 -19.32
C GLU A 393 -23.18 -19.11 -19.34
N GLU A 394 -24.01 -18.40 -20.12
CA GLU A 394 -25.31 -18.96 -20.46
C GLU A 394 -25.03 -20.26 -21.21
N PRO A 395 -25.64 -21.40 -20.81
CA PRO A 395 -25.53 -22.61 -21.60
C PRO A 395 -26.02 -22.24 -23.00
N GLU A 396 -25.17 -22.46 -24.00
CA GLU A 396 -25.56 -22.35 -25.40
C GLU A 396 -26.88 -23.12 -25.53
N LYS A 397 -27.98 -22.40 -25.73
CA LYS A 397 -29.29 -23.04 -25.95
C LYS A 397 -29.08 -24.07 -27.03
N GLU A 398 -29.46 -25.32 -26.75
CA GLU A 398 -29.33 -26.50 -27.60
C GLU A 398 -30.10 -26.38 -28.94
N GLU A 399 -29.88 -25.34 -29.73
CA GLU A 399 -30.42 -25.18 -31.09
C GLU A 399 -29.69 -26.05 -32.12
N VAL A 400 -28.74 -26.88 -31.68
CA VAL A 400 -28.03 -27.85 -32.54
C VAL A 400 -28.69 -29.24 -32.51
N MET A 401 -29.61 -29.55 -31.59
CA MET A 401 -30.24 -30.88 -31.52
C MET A 401 -31.52 -31.03 -32.35
N GLU A 402 -32.24 -29.96 -32.71
CA GLU A 402 -33.44 -30.11 -33.56
C GLU A 402 -33.14 -30.19 -35.06
N LYS A 403 -31.97 -29.73 -35.53
CA LYS A 403 -31.59 -29.82 -36.95
C LYS A 403 -31.00 -31.17 -37.37
N LYS A 404 -30.70 -32.08 -36.43
CA LYS A 404 -30.22 -33.44 -36.73
C LYS A 404 -31.30 -34.53 -36.68
N LEU A 405 -32.51 -34.22 -36.20
CA LEU A 405 -33.62 -35.17 -36.15
C LEU A 405 -34.64 -35.02 -37.29
N SER A 406 -34.58 -33.96 -38.11
CA SER A 406 -35.46 -33.81 -39.29
C SER A 406 -34.83 -34.21 -40.63
N SER A 407 -33.54 -34.60 -40.65
CA SER A 407 -32.86 -35.07 -41.86
C SER A 407 -32.40 -36.53 -41.72
N GLY A 408 -33.36 -37.46 -41.79
CA GLY A 408 -33.15 -38.90 -41.99
C GLY A 408 -34.10 -39.43 -43.07
N PRO A 409 -33.72 -40.44 -43.86
CA PRO A 409 -33.75 -40.35 -45.33
C PRO A 409 -35.07 -40.79 -45.98
N VAL A 410 -35.39 -40.12 -47.10
CA VAL A 410 -36.34 -40.60 -48.10
C VAL A 410 -35.76 -41.86 -48.76
N ALA A 411 -36.36 -43.01 -48.50
CA ALA A 411 -36.13 -44.23 -49.28
C ALA A 411 -37.21 -44.36 -50.36
N LYS A 412 -36.75 -44.64 -51.58
CA LYS A 412 -37.53 -44.87 -52.82
C LYS A 412 -38.42 -46.09 -52.74
#